data_AF-A0A1Q7ZNA0-F1
#
_entry.id   AF-A0A1Q7ZNA0-F1
#
_cell.length_a   1.000
_cell.length_b   1.000
_cell.length_c   1.000
_cell.angle_alpha   90.00
_cell.angle_beta   90.00
_cell.angle_gamma   90.00
#
_symmetry.space_group_name_H-M   'P 1'
#
loop_
_entity.id
_entity.type
_entity.pdbx_description
1 polymer ?
#
loop_
_entity_poly.entity_id
_entity_poly.type
_entity_poly.pdbx_seq_one_letter_code
_entity_poly.pdbx_strand_id
1 'polypeptide(L)'
;MSTDAMATMPAAAPKMTGRCDPMQQEQTDLSGTYTGKLKHGNDPVADATLTVTGNQFSGTMGGQTINGRIVAVTTCGYTAVTIMHEGQPRAMSLRAKRMGNGLTLTSVPGEPEQIMFTTGGGMMRPRKHRSMSKKPLAPPPPTKTTP
;
A
#
# COMPACT_ATOMS: atom_id res chain seq x y z
N MET A 1 16.32 39.67 42.77
CA MET A 1 16.16 39.10 41.43
C MET A 1 16.46 37.62 41.55
N SER A 2 15.44 36.80 41.79
CA SER A 2 15.60 35.37 42.06
C SER A 2 15.51 34.59 40.75
N THR A 3 16.55 33.81 40.49
CA THR A 3 16.66 32.86 39.38
C THR A 3 15.89 31.59 39.73
N ASP A 4 14.78 31.34 39.04
CA ASP A 4 14.06 30.07 39.16
C ASP A 4 14.64 29.05 38.17
N ALA A 5 15.23 28.00 38.74
CA ALA A 5 15.74 26.85 38.02
C ALA A 5 14.57 26.00 37.54
N MET A 6 14.35 25.94 36.21
CA MET A 6 13.44 24.97 35.62
C MET A 6 13.99 23.56 35.85
N ALA A 7 13.35 22.83 36.75
CA ALA A 7 13.57 21.42 36.99
C ALA A 7 13.23 20.62 35.71
N THR A 8 14.27 20.01 35.12
CA THR A 8 14.15 18.95 34.12
C THR A 8 13.32 17.81 34.71
N MET A 9 12.06 17.68 34.28
CA MET A 9 11.27 16.49 34.56
C MET A 9 11.87 15.30 33.79
N PRO A 10 12.13 14.15 34.43
CA PRO A 10 12.54 12.96 33.71
C PRO A 10 11.40 12.49 32.80
N ALA A 11 11.69 12.33 31.51
CA ALA A 11 10.79 11.69 30.57
C ALA A 11 10.39 10.31 31.12
N ALA A 12 9.09 10.11 31.32
CA ALA A 12 8.55 8.84 31.78
C ALA A 12 8.98 7.74 30.80
N ALA A 13 9.77 6.78 31.30
CA ALA A 13 10.17 5.61 30.54
C ALA A 13 8.90 4.89 30.02
N PRO A 14 8.88 4.43 28.75
CA PRO A 14 7.74 3.70 28.22
C PRO A 14 7.55 2.44 29.06
N LYS A 15 6.41 2.35 29.74
CA LYS A 15 6.02 1.16 30.49
C LYS A 15 5.85 0.03 29.49
N MET A 16 6.81 -0.89 29.46
CA MET A 16 6.66 -2.20 28.80
C MET A 16 5.65 -3.04 29.60
N THR A 17 4.38 -2.67 29.55
CA THR A 17 3.28 -3.56 29.87
C THR A 17 2.94 -4.30 28.60
N GLY A 18 2.96 -5.64 28.61
CA GLY A 18 2.56 -6.51 27.49
C GLY A 18 1.06 -6.43 27.12
N ARG A 19 0.43 -5.28 27.36
CA ARG A 19 -0.92 -4.89 26.97
C ARG A 19 -0.79 -3.54 26.29
N CYS A 20 -1.06 -3.51 24.99
CA CYS A 20 -1.16 -2.24 24.27
C CYS A 20 -2.25 -1.37 24.91
N ASP A 21 -1.98 -0.07 24.99
CA ASP A 21 -2.92 0.93 25.46
C ASP A 21 -3.94 1.24 24.34
N PRO A 22 -5.23 0.90 24.49
CA PRO A 22 -6.24 1.15 23.47
C PRO A 22 -6.49 2.65 23.22
N MET A 23 -6.01 3.53 24.11
CA MET A 23 -6.10 4.98 23.93
C MET A 23 -4.94 5.53 23.09
N GLN A 24 -3.87 4.76 22.86
CA GLN A 24 -2.78 5.16 21.99
C GLN A 24 -3.05 4.74 20.55
N GLN A 25 -3.44 5.73 19.75
CA GLN A 25 -3.65 5.61 18.31
C GLN A 25 -2.41 6.14 17.58
N GLU A 26 -1.80 5.29 16.76
CA GLU A 26 -0.65 5.69 15.95
C GLU A 26 -1.04 5.72 14.48
N GLN A 27 -0.80 6.88 13.83
CA GLN A 27 -1.02 6.97 12.40
C GLN A 27 -0.02 6.08 11.68
N THR A 28 -0.55 5.15 10.88
CA THR A 28 0.26 4.18 10.15
C THR A 28 0.44 4.66 8.72
N ASP A 29 1.69 4.71 8.27
CA ASP A 29 1.97 4.97 6.87
C ASP A 29 1.74 3.69 6.05
N LEU A 30 0.76 3.76 5.14
CA LEU A 30 0.47 2.72 4.15
C LEU A 30 1.08 3.04 2.78
N SER A 31 2.04 3.97 2.69
CA SER A 31 2.68 4.32 1.42
C SER A 31 3.27 3.10 0.71
N GLY A 32 2.95 2.99 -0.58
CA GLY A 32 3.35 1.86 -1.41
C GLY A 32 2.43 1.68 -2.61
N THR A 33 2.89 0.89 -3.58
CA THR A 33 2.08 0.44 -4.71
C THR A 33 1.67 -1.01 -4.48
N TYR A 34 0.37 -1.23 -4.48
CA TYR A 34 -0.28 -2.48 -4.19
C TYR A 34 -1.09 -2.91 -5.41
N THR A 35 -0.67 -3.97 -6.07
CA THR A 35 -1.46 -4.61 -7.13
C THR A 35 -2.13 -5.84 -6.58
N GLY A 36 -3.43 -5.98 -6.84
CA GLY A 36 -4.24 -7.02 -6.24
C GLY A 36 -5.57 -7.22 -6.93
N LYS A 37 -6.40 -8.01 -6.27
CA LYS A 37 -7.77 -8.27 -6.68
C LYS A 37 -8.71 -7.52 -5.75
N LEU A 38 -9.72 -6.86 -6.32
CA LEU A 38 -10.78 -6.17 -5.62
C LEU A 38 -12.10 -6.92 -5.85
N LYS A 39 -12.83 -7.16 -4.77
CA LYS A 39 -14.23 -7.59 -4.81
C LYS A 39 -15.09 -6.49 -4.21
N HIS A 40 -16.10 -6.04 -4.95
CA HIS A 40 -17.07 -5.05 -4.49
C HIS A 40 -18.46 -5.69 -4.50
N GLY A 41 -19.06 -5.91 -3.32
CA GLY A 41 -20.36 -6.56 -3.18
C GLY A 41 -20.46 -7.89 -3.94
N ASN A 42 -21.43 -7.96 -4.85
CA ASN A 42 -21.68 -9.12 -5.73
C ASN A 42 -21.03 -8.99 -7.11
N ASP A 43 -20.25 -7.93 -7.35
CA ASP A 43 -19.57 -7.73 -8.63
C ASP A 43 -18.46 -8.77 -8.83
N PRO A 44 -18.11 -9.07 -10.09
CA PRO A 44 -16.99 -9.92 -10.38
C PRO A 44 -15.69 -9.36 -9.79
N VAL A 45 -14.82 -10.28 -9.36
CA VAL A 45 -13.50 -9.90 -8.84
C VAL A 45 -12.70 -9.21 -9.95
N ALA A 46 -12.32 -7.96 -9.70
CA ALA A 46 -11.62 -7.11 -10.64
C ALA A 46 -10.14 -6.97 -10.29
N ASP A 47 -9.29 -6.72 -11.28
CA ASP A 47 -7.92 -6.28 -11.04
C ASP A 47 -7.91 -4.84 -10.54
N ALA A 48 -7.09 -4.58 -9.52
CA ALA A 48 -6.95 -3.27 -8.92
C ALA A 48 -5.49 -2.95 -8.61
N THR A 49 -5.10 -1.71 -8.86
CA THR A 49 -3.82 -1.14 -8.44
C THR A 49 -4.09 0.04 -7.54
N LEU A 50 -3.55 0.02 -6.33
CA LEU A 50 -3.66 1.08 -5.34
C LEU A 50 -2.26 1.61 -5.05
N THR A 51 -2.01 2.86 -5.36
CA THR A 51 -0.79 3.58 -4.99
C THR A 51 -1.11 4.57 -3.89
N VAL A 52 -0.51 4.39 -2.73
CA VAL A 52 -0.63 5.27 -1.56
C VAL A 52 0.64 6.10 -1.44
N THR A 53 0.48 7.41 -1.22
CA THR A 53 1.58 8.35 -0.97
C THR A 53 1.18 9.26 0.20
N GLY A 54 1.72 8.96 1.38
CA GLY A 54 1.26 9.55 2.64
C GLY A 54 -0.23 9.29 2.85
N ASN A 55 -1.01 10.37 2.93
CA ASN A 55 -2.46 10.31 3.15
C ASN A 55 -3.31 10.42 1.87
N GLN A 56 -2.68 10.32 0.70
CA GLN A 56 -3.35 10.33 -0.59
C GLN A 56 -3.23 8.95 -1.24
N PHE A 57 -4.26 8.55 -1.98
CA PHE A 57 -4.20 7.38 -2.84
C PHE A 57 -4.62 7.72 -4.26
N SER A 58 -4.08 6.95 -5.20
CA SER A 58 -4.44 6.98 -6.61
C SER A 58 -4.35 5.56 -7.15
N GLY A 59 -5.11 5.23 -8.18
CA GLY A 59 -5.13 3.86 -8.64
C GLY A 59 -6.16 3.57 -9.71
N THR A 60 -6.25 2.28 -10.03
CA THR A 60 -7.30 1.75 -10.89
C THR A 60 -8.02 0.61 -10.18
N MET A 61 -9.34 0.55 -10.32
CA MET A 61 -10.20 -0.51 -9.82
C MET A 61 -11.13 -0.94 -10.95
N GLY A 62 -11.00 -2.17 -11.45
CA GLY A 62 -11.86 -2.66 -12.53
C GLY A 62 -11.83 -1.80 -13.81
N GLY A 63 -10.69 -1.16 -14.09
CA GLY A 63 -10.52 -0.26 -15.23
C GLY A 63 -10.94 1.18 -14.99
N GLN A 64 -11.54 1.51 -13.84
CA GLN A 64 -11.84 2.90 -13.46
C GLN A 64 -10.69 3.51 -12.68
N THR A 65 -10.35 4.77 -12.95
CA THR A 65 -9.36 5.51 -12.16
C THR A 65 -10.01 6.00 -10.87
N ILE A 66 -9.36 5.72 -9.74
CA ILE A 66 -9.82 6.10 -8.41
C ILE A 66 -8.73 6.88 -7.69
N ASN A 67 -9.08 8.04 -7.17
CA ASN A 67 -8.19 8.87 -6.37
C ASN A 67 -8.91 9.33 -5.10
N GLY A 68 -8.15 9.75 -4.11
CA GLY A 68 -8.73 10.32 -2.90
C GLY A 68 -7.77 10.31 -1.71
N ARG A 69 -8.34 10.39 -0.51
CA ARG A 69 -7.61 10.38 0.74
C ARG A 69 -7.73 9.05 1.44
N ILE A 70 -6.61 8.61 2.03
CA ILE A 70 -6.55 7.42 2.86
C ILE A 70 -5.88 7.80 4.19
N VAL A 71 -6.50 7.38 5.29
CA VAL A 71 -5.93 7.57 6.63
C VAL A 71 -5.94 6.21 7.31
N ALA A 72 -4.80 5.77 7.81
CA ALA A 72 -4.68 4.53 8.53
C ALA A 72 -4.22 4.80 9.97
N VAL A 73 -4.89 4.17 10.91
CA VAL A 73 -4.62 4.30 12.34
C VAL A 73 -4.50 2.91 12.93
N THR A 74 -3.36 2.61 13.53
CA THR A 74 -3.14 1.34 14.22
C THR A 74 -3.34 1.51 15.72
N THR A 75 -4.11 0.59 16.29
CA THR A 75 -4.37 0.44 17.71
C THR A 75 -4.25 -1.03 18.06
N CYS A 76 -3.34 -1.37 18.98
CA CYS A 76 -3.23 -2.70 19.59
C CYS A 76 -3.23 -3.88 18.59
N GLY A 77 -2.49 -3.71 17.49
CA GLY A 77 -2.32 -4.74 16.46
C GLY A 77 -3.40 -4.78 15.39
N TYR A 78 -4.37 -3.86 15.43
CA TYR A 78 -5.36 -3.66 14.37
C TYR A 78 -5.15 -2.31 13.69
N THR A 79 -5.21 -2.29 12.36
CA THR A 79 -5.15 -1.06 11.57
C THR A 79 -6.54 -0.73 11.00
N ALA A 80 -7.16 0.32 11.52
CA ALA A 80 -8.32 0.95 10.91
C ALA A 80 -7.88 1.81 9.72
N VAL A 81 -8.64 1.78 8.64
CA VAL A 81 -8.40 2.62 7.47
C VAL A 81 -9.68 3.33 7.10
N THR A 82 -9.59 4.62 6.84
CA THR A 82 -10.70 5.39 6.27
C THR A 82 -10.28 5.86 4.88
N ILE A 83 -11.11 5.55 3.89
CA ILE A 83 -10.94 5.98 2.50
C ILE A 83 -12.02 6.98 2.17
N MET A 84 -11.64 8.09 1.56
CA MET A 84 -12.55 9.09 0.99
C MET A 84 -12.20 9.27 -0.47
N HIS A 85 -13.10 8.90 -1.37
CA HIS A 85 -12.91 9.12 -2.80
C HIS A 85 -13.01 10.60 -3.14
N GLU A 86 -12.13 11.06 -4.03
CA GLU A 86 -12.19 12.41 -4.55
C GLU A 86 -13.53 12.63 -5.29
N GLY A 87 -14.19 13.76 -5.00
CA GLY A 87 -15.50 14.07 -5.57
C GLY A 87 -16.69 13.34 -4.94
N GLN A 88 -16.47 12.45 -3.96
CA GLN A 88 -17.54 11.82 -3.19
C GLN A 88 -17.49 12.23 -1.72
N PRO A 89 -18.61 12.70 -1.12
CA PRO A 89 -18.66 13.09 0.29
C PRO A 89 -18.76 11.88 1.24
N ARG A 90 -18.52 10.66 0.74
CA ARG A 90 -18.65 9.42 1.52
C ARG A 90 -17.28 8.90 1.92
N ALA A 91 -17.11 8.69 3.21
CA ALA A 91 -15.98 7.97 3.77
C ALA A 91 -16.37 6.49 3.95
N MET A 92 -15.46 5.59 3.62
CA MET A 92 -15.60 4.16 3.86
C MET A 92 -14.59 3.69 4.88
N SER A 93 -15.07 2.91 5.85
CA SER A 93 -14.22 2.31 6.88
C SER A 93 -13.79 0.90 6.49
N LEU A 94 -12.49 0.68 6.48
CA LEU A 94 -11.85 -0.57 6.14
C LEU A 94 -10.94 -1.02 7.29
N ARG A 95 -10.66 -2.31 7.30
CA ARG A 95 -9.64 -2.95 8.12
C ARG A 95 -8.45 -3.23 7.22
N ALA A 96 -7.28 -2.72 7.58
CA ALA A 96 -6.05 -3.11 6.93
C ALA A 96 -5.37 -4.25 7.70
N LYS A 97 -4.87 -5.21 6.93
CA LYS A 97 -3.91 -6.21 7.39
C LYS A 97 -2.69 -6.15 6.48
N ARG A 98 -1.58 -5.65 7.01
CA ARG A 98 -0.29 -5.64 6.32
C ARG A 98 0.50 -6.89 6.70
N MET A 99 0.96 -7.64 5.70
CA MET A 99 1.81 -8.82 5.88
C MET A 99 3.00 -8.73 4.93
N GLY A 100 4.17 -8.35 5.45
CA GLY A 100 5.33 -8.03 4.63
C GLY A 100 5.03 -6.89 3.64
N ASN A 101 5.09 -7.20 2.34
CA ASN A 101 4.76 -6.26 1.26
C ASN A 101 3.29 -6.35 0.82
N GLY A 102 2.51 -7.26 1.40
CA GLY A 102 1.10 -7.42 1.09
C GLY A 102 0.21 -6.51 1.93
N LEU A 103 -0.85 -6.00 1.32
CA LEU A 103 -1.92 -5.25 1.95
C LEU A 103 -3.26 -5.92 1.64
N THR A 104 -3.99 -6.27 2.69
CA THR A 104 -5.39 -6.66 2.59
C THR A 104 -6.25 -5.57 3.20
N LEU A 105 -7.20 -5.03 2.44
CA LEU A 105 -8.22 -4.13 2.94
C LEU A 105 -9.57 -4.85 2.94
N THR A 106 -10.32 -4.74 4.02
CA THR A 106 -11.62 -5.40 4.16
C THR A 106 -12.61 -4.45 4.79
N SER A 107 -13.79 -4.26 4.20
CA SER A 107 -14.84 -3.41 4.77
C SER A 107 -15.22 -3.82 6.19
N VAL A 108 -15.46 -2.83 7.04
CA VAL A 108 -15.95 -3.05 8.40
C VAL A 108 -17.41 -3.51 8.33
N PRO A 109 -17.86 -4.42 9.22
CA PRO A 109 -19.26 -4.78 9.30
C PRO A 109 -20.16 -3.55 9.51
N GLY A 110 -21.24 -3.44 8.75
CA GLY A 110 -22.17 -2.31 8.81
C GLY A 110 -21.92 -1.21 7.76
N GLU A 111 -20.81 -1.27 7.02
CA GLU A 111 -20.62 -0.43 5.84
C GLU A 111 -21.62 -0.79 4.73
N PRO A 112 -22.20 0.20 4.02
CA PRO A 112 -23.13 -0.06 2.92
C PRO A 112 -22.44 -0.74 1.73
N GLU A 113 -21.13 -0.51 1.57
CA GLU A 113 -20.33 -1.06 0.48
C GLU A 113 -19.37 -2.12 1.02
N GLN A 114 -19.62 -3.38 0.65
CA GLN A 114 -18.73 -4.48 1.02
C GLN A 114 -17.57 -4.54 0.05
N ILE A 115 -16.36 -4.23 0.53
CA ILE A 115 -15.16 -4.18 -0.31
C ILE A 115 -14.09 -5.06 0.30
N MET A 116 -13.48 -5.91 -0.53
CA MET A 116 -12.29 -6.66 -0.17
C MET A 116 -11.22 -6.47 -1.23
N PHE A 117 -10.10 -5.87 -0.84
CA PHE A 117 -8.90 -5.78 -1.66
C PHE A 117 -7.84 -6.68 -1.07
N THR A 118 -7.25 -7.54 -1.89
CA THR A 118 -6.15 -8.40 -1.47
C THR A 118 -5.03 -8.29 -2.48
N THR A 119 -3.86 -7.86 -2.04
CA THR A 119 -2.64 -8.00 -2.84
C THR A 119 -2.28 -9.47 -2.96
N GLY A 120 -2.29 -10.02 -4.17
CA GLY A 120 -1.52 -11.24 -4.45
C GLY A 120 -0.05 -10.88 -4.34
N GLY A 121 0.75 -11.63 -3.57
CA GLY A 121 2.14 -11.31 -3.18
C GLY A 121 3.10 -11.07 -4.35
N GLY A 122 2.97 -9.93 -5.00
CA GLY A 122 3.68 -9.57 -6.21
C GLY A 122 3.88 -8.08 -6.24
N MET A 123 4.87 -7.60 -5.48
CA MET A 123 5.75 -6.58 -6.06
C MET A 123 6.28 -7.18 -7.36
N MET A 124 5.57 -6.96 -8.48
CA MET A 124 6.21 -7.05 -9.77
C MET A 124 7.25 -5.93 -9.77
N ARG A 125 8.47 -6.29 -9.38
CA ARG A 125 9.66 -5.54 -9.75
C ARG A 125 9.50 -5.31 -11.26
N PRO A 126 9.63 -4.07 -11.76
CA PRO A 126 9.56 -3.82 -13.19
C PRO A 126 10.56 -4.76 -13.86
N ARG A 127 10.03 -5.72 -14.63
CA ARG A 127 10.85 -6.65 -15.38
C ARG A 127 11.50 -5.78 -16.45
N LYS A 128 12.70 -5.29 -16.14
CA LYS A 128 13.55 -4.51 -17.04
C LYS A 128 13.57 -5.30 -18.35
N HIS A 129 12.82 -4.83 -19.34
CA HIS A 129 12.85 -5.40 -20.67
C HIS A 129 14.30 -5.26 -21.11
N ARG A 130 15.05 -6.36 -21.02
CA ARG A 130 16.35 -6.48 -21.65
C ARG A 130 16.03 -6.43 -23.13
N SER A 131 16.08 -5.22 -23.69
CA SER A 131 16.08 -5.01 -25.13
C SER A 131 17.06 -6.03 -25.69
N MET A 132 16.55 -6.98 -26.47
CA MET A 132 17.35 -7.89 -27.25
C MET A 132 18.23 -7.03 -28.15
N SER A 133 19.46 -6.75 -27.72
CA SER A 133 20.52 -6.33 -28.62
C SER A 133 20.67 -7.47 -29.61
N LYS A 134 20.12 -7.29 -30.81
CA LYS A 134 20.35 -8.15 -31.97
C LYS A 134 21.87 -8.35 -32.07
N LYS A 135 22.32 -9.60 -31.91
CA LYS A 135 23.69 -9.98 -32.29
C LYS A 135 23.86 -9.62 -33.77
N PRO A 136 24.92 -8.91 -34.18
CA PRO A 136 25.28 -8.81 -35.59
C PRO A 136 25.57 -10.21 -36.11
N LEU A 137 24.93 -10.61 -37.21
CA LEU A 137 25.36 -11.78 -37.97
C LEU A 137 26.80 -11.54 -38.43
N ALA A 138 27.69 -12.48 -38.12
CA ALA A 138 29.01 -12.54 -38.73
C ALA A 138 28.85 -12.79 -40.25
N PRO A 139 29.68 -12.15 -41.11
CA PRO A 139 29.67 -12.41 -42.54
C PRO A 139 30.24 -13.81 -42.86
N PRO A 140 29.78 -14.46 -43.95
CA PRO A 140 30.23 -15.81 -44.33
C PRO A 140 31.70 -15.82 -44.80
N PRO A 141 32.43 -16.94 -44.60
CA PRO A 141 33.83 -17.06 -45.00
C PRO A 141 34.02 -17.20 -46.53
N PRO A 142 35.18 -16.76 -47.08
CA PRO A 142 35.46 -16.85 -48.51
C PRO A 142 35.74 -18.30 -48.96
N THR A 143 35.17 -18.69 -50.09
CA THR A 143 35.43 -19.94 -50.80
C THR A 143 36.86 -19.96 -51.34
N LYS A 144 37.65 -20.97 -50.91
CA LYS A 144 38.92 -21.32 -51.53
C LYS A 144 38.65 -22.28 -52.70
N THR A 145 38.87 -21.82 -53.92
CA THR A 145 38.97 -22.65 -55.12
C THR A 145 40.44 -23.07 -55.28
N THR A 146 40.70 -24.38 -55.29
CA THR A 146 42.03 -24.96 -55.55
C THR A 146 42.10 -25.38 -57.02
N PRO A 147 43.22 -25.14 -57.73
CA PRO A 147 43.45 -25.64 -59.10
C PRO A 147 43.72 -27.15 -59.16
#